data_AF-F1T9C1-F1
#
_entry.id   AF-F1T9C1-F1
#
_cell.length_a   1.000
_cell.length_b   1.000
_cell.length_c   1.000
_cell.angle_alpha   90.00
_cell.angle_beta   90.00
_cell.angle_gamma   90.00
#
_symmetry.space_group_name_H-M   'P 1'
#
loop_
_entity.id
_entity.type
_entity.pdbx_description
1 polymer ?
#
loop_
_entity_poly.entity_id
_entity_poly.type
_entity_poly.pdbx_seq_one_letter_code
_entity_poly.pdbx_strand_id
1 'polypeptide(L)'
;MYNIRYPFVSQQPEIMQEQPYYSVQSQYDTYQYTDDYTGRRPGDPPPALSNNPVTTNIVLFKQLTGYPNYGNPSRNADILYTGNQGTWTFDSPAFLVVPGNQRAQIIIRSVLDDHSNVPVNRYSARITINGTVVHNGPVPLQHGVPAGRMFDNWRELTFNVPNFRRNNRVTIVNTSTAGQNDWIGFDWMELRLNPR
;
A
#
# COMPACT_ATOMS: atom_id res chain seq x y z
N MET A 1 -20.75 5.39 -28.52
CA MET A 1 -19.79 5.71 -27.43
C MET A 1 -20.60 5.83 -26.14
N TYR A 2 -20.47 4.86 -25.23
CA TYR A 2 -21.20 4.87 -23.96
C TYR A 2 -20.24 5.23 -22.83
N ASN A 3 -20.46 6.40 -22.22
CA ASN A 3 -19.70 6.91 -21.09
C ASN A 3 -20.33 6.34 -19.81
N ILE A 4 -19.89 5.14 -19.39
CA ILE A 4 -20.40 4.52 -18.16
C ILE A 4 -19.57 5.07 -16.98
N ARG A 5 -20.21 5.92 -16.16
CA ARG A 5 -19.68 6.33 -14.85
C ARG A 5 -20.32 5.46 -13.78
N TYR A 6 -19.53 4.66 -13.08
CA TYR A 6 -19.99 3.95 -11.89
C TYR A 6 -19.85 4.90 -10.67
N PRO A 7 -20.96 5.26 -9.99
CA PRO A 7 -20.89 6.02 -8.75
C PRO A 7 -20.61 5.04 -7.60
N PHE A 8 -19.36 4.98 -7.13
CA PHE A 8 -19.01 4.19 -5.96
C PHE A 8 -19.25 5.00 -4.68
N VAL A 9 -20.09 4.48 -3.78
CA VAL A 9 -20.25 5.00 -2.42
C VAL A 9 -19.07 4.48 -1.60
N SER A 10 -18.20 5.37 -1.13
CA SER A 10 -17.13 4.98 -0.21
C SER A 10 -17.74 4.61 1.14
N GLN A 11 -17.56 3.37 1.57
CA GLN A 11 -17.65 3.05 2.99
C GLN A 11 -16.47 3.75 3.70
N GLN A 12 -16.75 4.41 4.83
CA GLN A 12 -15.74 5.08 5.64
C GLN A 12 -14.63 4.09 6.00
N PRO A 13 -13.35 4.50 5.98
CA PRO A 13 -12.28 3.63 6.42
C PRO A 13 -12.46 3.30 7.91
N GLU A 14 -12.41 2.02 8.25
CA GLU A 14 -12.14 1.58 9.61
C GLU A 14 -10.75 2.09 10.00
N ILE A 15 -10.68 2.92 11.04
CA ILE A 15 -9.40 3.36 11.59
C ILE A 15 -8.85 2.18 12.41
N MET A 16 -8.01 1.35 11.80
CA MET A 16 -7.18 0.41 12.56
C MET A 16 -6.03 1.19 13.19
N GLN A 17 -6.23 1.65 14.43
CA GLN A 17 -5.11 2.00 15.30
C GLN A 17 -4.46 0.70 15.75
N GLU A 18 -3.31 0.35 15.16
CA GLU A 18 -2.41 -0.59 15.82
C GLU A 18 -1.89 0.10 17.09
N GLN A 19 -2.49 -0.25 18.23
CA GLN A 19 -1.95 0.07 19.53
C GLN A 19 -0.64 -0.71 19.66
N PRO A 20 0.52 -0.05 19.89
CA PRO A 20 1.74 -0.78 20.17
C PRO A 20 1.52 -1.64 21.41
N TYR A 21 1.72 -2.95 21.26
CA TYR A 21 1.73 -3.88 22.37
C TYR A 21 2.93 -3.53 23.27
N TYR A 22 2.67 -2.83 24.36
CA TYR A 22 3.63 -2.71 25.45
C TYR A 22 3.60 -4.01 26.24
N SER A 23 4.73 -4.73 26.29
CA SER A 23 4.92 -5.73 27.33
C SER A 23 4.92 -5.02 28.69
N VAL A 24 3.87 -5.21 29.47
CA VAL A 24 3.85 -4.81 30.89
C VAL A 24 4.86 -5.73 31.60
N GLN A 25 6.10 -5.26 31.71
CA GLN A 25 7.10 -5.94 32.51
C GLN A 25 6.75 -5.64 33.98
N SER A 26 6.22 -6.66 34.64
CA SER A 26 5.77 -6.65 36.03
C SER A 26 6.86 -6.09 36.94
N GLN A 27 6.60 -4.91 37.51
CA GLN A 27 7.47 -4.26 38.47
C GLN A 27 7.15 -4.77 39.88
N TYR A 28 7.46 -6.05 40.14
CA TYR A 28 7.57 -6.60 41.48
C TYR A 28 8.66 -7.68 41.46
N ASP A 29 9.89 -7.28 41.74
CA ASP A 29 10.79 -8.08 42.58
C ASP A 29 11.90 -7.15 43.09
N THR A 30 11.69 -6.76 44.34
CA THR A 30 12.57 -5.88 45.10
C THR A 30 13.17 -6.73 46.23
N TYR A 31 14.50 -6.80 46.20
CA TYR A 31 15.47 -7.25 47.20
C TYR A 31 16.07 -8.67 47.09
N GLN A 32 17.40 -8.61 46.93
CA GLN A 32 18.45 -9.54 47.39
C GLN A 32 18.89 -10.66 46.43
N TYR A 33 19.97 -10.41 45.68
CA TYR A 33 21.17 -11.24 45.76
C TYR A 33 22.40 -10.52 45.21
N THR A 34 23.55 -10.94 45.71
CA THR A 34 24.85 -10.28 45.81
C THR A 34 25.56 -9.93 44.49
N ASP A 35 26.37 -8.87 44.57
CA ASP A 35 27.44 -8.51 43.63
C ASP A 35 28.22 -9.74 43.15
N ASP A 36 28.26 -9.93 41.83
CA ASP A 36 29.35 -10.65 41.19
C ASP A 36 29.69 -9.96 39.86
N TYR A 37 30.45 -8.87 39.96
CA TYR A 37 31.06 -8.21 38.80
C TYR A 37 32.25 -9.04 38.33
N THR A 38 31.99 -10.08 37.55
CA THR A 38 33.03 -10.73 36.73
C THR A 38 32.73 -10.55 35.25
N GLY A 39 33.56 -9.73 34.58
CA GLY A 39 33.68 -9.76 33.12
C GLY A 39 33.43 -8.47 32.34
N ARG A 40 34.01 -7.34 32.74
CA ARG A 40 34.21 -6.21 31.81
C ARG A 40 35.61 -6.31 31.21
N ARG A 41 35.72 -6.67 29.93
CA ARG A 41 37.01 -6.64 29.23
C ARG A 41 37.43 -5.18 29.03
N PRO A 42 38.70 -4.81 29.30
CA PRO A 42 39.20 -3.48 28.95
C PRO A 42 39.15 -3.31 27.43
N GLY A 43 38.22 -2.49 26.93
CA GLY A 43 38.06 -2.23 25.50
C GLY A 43 36.61 -2.30 24.98
N ASP A 44 35.66 -2.81 25.76
CA ASP A 44 34.25 -2.79 25.35
C ASP A 44 33.71 -1.35 25.42
N PRO A 45 33.24 -0.76 24.30
CA PRO A 45 32.64 0.56 24.33
C PRO A 45 31.43 0.54 25.27
N PRO A 46 31.21 1.61 26.06
CA PRO A 46 30.06 1.66 26.95
C PRO A 46 28.76 1.43 26.15
N PRO A 47 27.79 0.69 26.71
CA PRO A 47 26.52 0.46 26.03
C PRO A 47 25.88 1.80 25.68
N ALA A 48 25.67 2.04 24.39
CA ALA A 48 25.00 3.24 23.93
C ALA A 48 23.50 3.09 24.20
N LEU A 49 22.94 3.97 25.03
CA LEU A 49 21.50 4.12 25.16
C LEU A 49 20.99 4.72 23.83
N SER A 50 20.33 3.91 22.98
CA SER A 50 19.70 4.44 21.77
C SER A 50 18.39 5.12 22.15
N ASN A 51 18.36 6.46 22.09
CA ASN A 51 17.10 7.22 22.15
C ASN A 51 16.58 7.41 20.73
N ASN A 52 15.96 6.36 20.16
CA ASN A 52 15.30 6.49 18.88
C ASN A 52 14.04 7.34 19.08
N PRO A 53 13.84 8.42 18.30
CA PRO A 53 12.65 9.25 18.43
C PRO A 53 11.39 8.43 18.14
N VAL A 54 10.29 8.75 18.83
CA VAL A 54 8.99 8.15 18.55
C VAL A 54 8.55 8.54 17.13
N THR A 55 8.24 7.56 16.29
CA THR A 55 7.73 7.77 14.93
C THR A 55 6.29 7.28 14.82
N THR A 56 5.40 8.11 14.27
CA THR A 56 4.00 7.73 14.00
C THR A 56 3.83 7.44 12.51
N ASN A 57 3.42 6.22 12.17
CA ASN A 57 3.06 5.83 10.80
C ASN A 57 1.55 5.70 10.71
N ILE A 58 0.94 6.31 9.69
CA ILE A 58 -0.51 6.25 9.48
C ILE A 58 -0.79 5.60 8.13
N VAL A 59 -1.71 4.63 8.11
CA VAL A 59 -2.13 3.93 6.89
C VAL A 59 -3.61 4.14 6.67
N LEU A 60 -3.98 4.65 5.50
CA LEU A 60 -5.36 4.64 5.03
C LEU A 60 -5.50 3.51 4.01
N PHE A 61 -6.27 2.49 4.36
CA PHE A 61 -6.46 1.29 3.55
C PHE A 61 -7.77 1.37 2.75
N LYS A 62 -7.72 0.91 1.49
CA LYS A 62 -8.90 0.76 0.65
C LYS A 62 -8.88 -0.61 -0.02
N GLN A 63 -9.84 -1.47 0.35
CA GLN A 63 -10.15 -2.70 -0.36
C GLN A 63 -10.85 -2.37 -1.69
N LEU A 64 -10.48 -3.07 -2.75
CA LEU A 64 -11.12 -2.97 -4.07
C LEU A 64 -12.04 -4.17 -4.29
N THR A 65 -13.22 -3.95 -4.86
CA THR A 65 -14.35 -4.91 -4.79
C THR A 65 -15.20 -5.01 -6.05
N GLY A 66 -14.74 -4.46 -7.17
CA GLY A 66 -15.46 -4.42 -8.45
C GLY A 66 -15.50 -5.75 -9.21
N TYR A 67 -14.71 -6.74 -8.81
CA TYR A 67 -14.58 -8.04 -9.46
C TYR A 67 -14.30 -9.15 -8.43
N PRO A 68 -15.10 -10.24 -8.42
CA PRO A 68 -14.91 -11.35 -7.49
C PRO A 68 -13.84 -12.34 -7.96
N ASN A 69 -13.47 -13.28 -7.09
CA ASN A 69 -12.61 -14.46 -7.32
C ASN A 69 -11.09 -14.26 -7.27
N TYR A 70 -10.54 -13.08 -7.56
CA TYR A 70 -9.08 -12.92 -7.70
C TYR A 70 -8.35 -12.42 -6.44
N GLY A 71 -8.95 -11.48 -5.70
CA GLY A 71 -8.30 -10.84 -4.53
C GLY A 71 -8.01 -11.82 -3.39
N ASN A 72 -7.01 -11.54 -2.57
CA ASN A 72 -6.60 -12.46 -1.50
C ASN A 72 -6.31 -11.70 -0.19
N PRO A 73 -7.04 -12.00 0.91
CA PRO A 73 -7.94 -13.15 1.12
C PRO A 73 -9.41 -12.89 0.76
N SER A 74 -9.76 -11.66 0.41
CA SER A 74 -11.15 -11.20 0.31
C SER A 74 -11.91 -11.74 -0.92
N ARG A 75 -11.22 -12.34 -1.89
CA ARG A 75 -11.73 -12.63 -3.25
C ARG A 75 -12.15 -11.39 -4.03
N ASN A 76 -11.86 -10.21 -3.54
CA ASN A 76 -12.32 -8.95 -4.11
C ASN A 76 -11.14 -8.23 -4.75
N ALA A 77 -11.30 -7.81 -5.99
CA ALA A 77 -10.36 -6.97 -6.71
C ALA A 77 -11.12 -5.96 -7.56
N ASP A 78 -10.46 -4.93 -8.07
CA ASP A 78 -10.90 -4.20 -9.26
C ASP A 78 -10.06 -4.67 -10.44
N ILE A 79 -10.63 -4.65 -11.65
CA ILE A 79 -9.88 -4.88 -12.89
C ILE A 79 -10.05 -3.71 -13.85
N LEU A 80 -8.99 -3.37 -14.57
CA LEU A 80 -9.06 -2.43 -15.69
C LEU A 80 -8.65 -3.15 -16.97
N TYR A 81 -9.62 -3.35 -17.86
CA TYR A 81 -9.35 -3.79 -19.22
C TYR A 81 -8.49 -2.78 -19.98
N THR A 82 -7.79 -3.25 -21.02
CA THR A 82 -7.00 -2.40 -21.91
C THR A 82 -7.81 -1.22 -22.43
N GLY A 83 -7.27 0.00 -22.26
CA GLY A 83 -7.92 1.26 -22.64
C GLY A 83 -8.86 1.84 -21.59
N ASN A 84 -9.21 1.11 -20.53
CA ASN A 84 -10.09 1.60 -19.48
C ASN A 84 -9.33 2.40 -18.41
N GLN A 85 -10.10 3.14 -17.61
CA GLN A 85 -9.58 3.92 -16.49
C GLN A 85 -10.38 3.66 -15.21
N GLY A 86 -9.67 3.71 -14.08
CA GLY A 86 -10.23 3.73 -12.73
C GLY A 86 -9.83 4.99 -11.98
N THR A 87 -10.64 5.39 -11.00
CA THR A 87 -10.31 6.49 -10.09
C THR A 87 -10.70 6.10 -8.67
N TRP A 88 -9.75 6.26 -7.75
CA TRP A 88 -9.94 6.04 -6.31
C TRP A 88 -9.56 7.29 -5.53
N THR A 89 -10.29 7.54 -4.47
CA THR A 89 -10.13 8.72 -3.61
C THR A 89 -9.83 8.28 -2.19
N PHE A 90 -8.82 8.90 -1.59
CA PHE A 90 -8.46 8.78 -0.18
C PHE A 90 -8.78 10.09 0.53
N ASP A 91 -9.78 10.03 1.41
CA ASP A 91 -10.14 11.15 2.27
C ASP A 91 -9.47 11.00 3.62
N SER A 92 -8.43 11.80 3.84
CA SER A 92 -7.75 11.90 5.12
C SER A 92 -8.52 12.81 6.08
N PRO A 93 -8.69 12.42 7.35
CA PRO A 93 -9.08 13.35 8.39
C PRO A 93 -8.14 14.57 8.42
N ALA A 94 -8.70 15.77 8.62
CA ALA A 94 -7.94 17.01 8.52
C ALA A 94 -6.76 17.07 9.52
N PHE A 95 -6.90 16.47 10.70
CA PHE A 95 -5.87 16.44 11.74
C PHE A 95 -4.63 15.60 11.36
N LEU A 96 -4.72 14.74 10.34
CA LEU A 96 -3.57 13.96 9.85
C LEU A 96 -2.70 14.77 8.91
N VAL A 97 -3.23 15.81 8.28
CA VAL A 97 -2.53 16.59 7.26
C VAL A 97 -1.78 17.72 7.95
N VAL A 98 -0.51 17.47 8.27
CA VAL A 98 0.42 18.52 8.74
C VAL A 98 1.35 18.90 7.59
N PRO A 99 1.10 20.03 6.90
CA PRO A 99 1.91 20.44 5.77
C PRO A 99 3.40 20.51 6.11
N GLY A 100 4.24 19.96 5.23
CA GLY A 100 5.69 20.06 5.35
C GLY A 100 6.38 19.06 6.28
N ASN A 101 5.64 18.28 7.08
CA ASN A 101 6.23 17.38 8.08
C ASN A 101 6.10 15.88 7.76
N GLN A 102 5.41 15.53 6.68
CA GLN A 102 5.13 14.15 6.29
C GLN A 102 5.59 13.84 4.87
N ARG A 103 5.94 12.58 4.63
CA ARG A 103 6.10 11.96 3.31
C ARG A 103 4.92 11.04 3.10
N ALA A 104 4.22 11.21 1.98
CA ALA A 104 3.08 10.38 1.63
C ALA A 104 3.45 9.45 0.46
N GLN A 105 3.12 8.18 0.59
CA GLN A 105 3.30 7.16 -0.44
C GLN A 105 1.98 6.44 -0.68
N ILE A 106 1.70 6.14 -1.95
CA ILE A 106 0.65 5.19 -2.30
C ILE A 106 1.30 3.84 -2.62
N ILE A 107 0.73 2.77 -2.09
CA ILE A 107 1.05 1.40 -2.46
C ILE A 107 -0.19 0.80 -3.08
N ILE A 108 0.00 0.14 -4.21
CA ILE A 108 -1.06 -0.45 -5.01
C ILE A 108 -0.70 -1.91 -5.18
N ARG A 109 -1.52 -2.81 -4.61
CA ARG A 109 -1.34 -4.26 -4.82
C ARG A 109 -1.99 -4.66 -6.12
N SER A 110 -1.19 -5.15 -7.06
CA SER A 110 -1.55 -5.34 -8.46
C SER A 110 -1.01 -6.63 -9.05
N VAL A 111 -1.62 -7.04 -10.16
CA VAL A 111 -1.25 -8.22 -10.93
C VAL A 111 -1.66 -8.02 -12.39
N LEU A 112 -1.03 -8.75 -13.32
CA LEU A 112 -1.51 -8.79 -14.71
C LEU A 112 -2.60 -9.85 -14.85
N ASP A 113 -3.33 -9.79 -15.97
CA ASP A 113 -4.23 -10.83 -16.44
C ASP A 113 -3.62 -12.24 -16.27
N ASP A 114 -4.44 -13.26 -16.06
CA ASP A 114 -3.98 -14.65 -15.96
C ASP A 114 -3.78 -15.34 -17.32
N HIS A 115 -4.03 -14.64 -18.43
CA HIS A 115 -3.67 -15.05 -19.78
C HIS A 115 -2.13 -15.09 -20.02
N SER A 116 -1.47 -16.14 -19.53
CA SER A 116 -0.01 -16.34 -19.64
C SER A 116 0.54 -16.43 -21.09
N ASN A 117 -0.33 -16.57 -22.10
CA ASN A 117 0.03 -16.53 -23.51
C ASN A 117 0.27 -15.10 -24.04
N VAL A 118 -0.09 -14.06 -23.28
CA VAL A 118 0.16 -12.66 -23.63
C VAL A 118 1.48 -12.22 -23.00
N PRO A 119 2.46 -11.72 -23.76
CA PRO A 119 3.73 -11.29 -23.17
C PRO A 119 3.56 -10.14 -22.14
N VAL A 120 4.19 -10.29 -20.97
CA VAL A 120 4.20 -9.29 -19.87
C VAL A 120 4.58 -7.87 -20.36
N ASN A 121 5.51 -7.77 -21.31
CA ASN A 121 5.95 -6.48 -21.85
C ASN A 121 4.89 -5.72 -22.67
N ARG A 122 3.71 -6.32 -22.92
CA ARG A 122 2.56 -5.63 -23.53
C ARG A 122 1.71 -4.87 -22.53
N TYR A 123 1.91 -5.11 -21.22
CA TYR A 123 1.15 -4.46 -20.17
C TYR A 123 1.80 -3.15 -19.72
N SER A 124 1.01 -2.08 -19.75
CA SER A 124 1.44 -0.74 -19.34
C SER A 124 0.31 0.04 -18.71
N ALA A 125 0.68 1.02 -17.88
CA ALA A 125 -0.27 1.89 -17.24
C ALA A 125 0.23 3.33 -17.20
N ARG A 126 -0.72 4.27 -17.16
CA ARG A 126 -0.48 5.65 -16.74
C ARG A 126 -1.12 5.88 -15.38
N ILE A 127 -0.33 6.25 -14.40
CA ILE A 127 -0.77 6.49 -13.02
C ILE A 127 -0.61 7.98 -12.72
N THR A 128 -1.72 8.59 -12.31
CA THR A 128 -1.80 10.01 -11.99
C THR A 128 -2.30 10.17 -10.56
N ILE A 129 -1.55 10.91 -9.74
CA ILE A 129 -1.90 11.20 -8.35
C ILE A 129 -2.04 12.71 -8.22
N ASN A 130 -3.20 13.16 -7.74
CA ASN A 130 -3.51 14.58 -7.55
C ASN A 130 -3.30 15.45 -8.80
N GLY A 131 -3.44 14.87 -10.00
CA GLY A 131 -3.22 15.55 -11.28
C GLY A 131 -1.79 15.45 -11.82
N THR A 132 -0.84 14.95 -11.03
CA THR A 132 0.55 14.72 -11.46
C THR A 132 0.75 13.29 -11.94
N VAL A 133 1.33 13.10 -13.12
CA VAL A 133 1.69 11.77 -13.63
C VAL A 133 2.92 11.27 -12.87
N VAL A 134 2.77 10.16 -12.15
CA VAL A 134 3.85 9.54 -11.36
C VAL A 134 4.43 8.29 -12.04
N HIS A 135 3.70 7.71 -12.99
CA HIS A 135 4.14 6.59 -13.82
C HIS A 135 3.48 6.66 -15.19
N ASN A 136 4.23 6.32 -16.23
CA ASN A 136 3.70 6.16 -17.58
C ASN A 136 4.58 5.17 -18.37
N GLY A 137 4.08 3.96 -18.60
CA GLY A 137 4.80 2.93 -19.35
C GLY A 137 4.60 1.53 -18.79
N PRO A 138 5.50 0.59 -19.13
CA PRO A 138 5.45 -0.79 -18.66
C PRO A 138 5.36 -0.87 -17.13
N VAL A 139 4.63 -1.87 -16.64
CA VAL A 139 4.52 -2.14 -15.20
C VAL A 139 5.30 -3.41 -14.86
N PRO A 140 6.12 -3.42 -13.78
CA PRO A 140 6.94 -4.56 -13.39
C PRO A 140 6.10 -5.61 -12.63
N LEU A 141 5.06 -6.13 -13.29
CA LEU A 141 4.12 -7.10 -12.72
C LEU A 141 4.25 -8.45 -13.44
N GLN A 142 3.65 -9.46 -12.84
CA GLN A 142 3.55 -10.82 -13.38
C GLN A 142 2.07 -11.19 -13.58
N HIS A 143 1.82 -12.18 -14.44
CA HIS A 143 0.48 -12.76 -14.63
C HIS A 143 -0.07 -13.35 -13.33
N GLY A 144 -1.39 -13.23 -13.14
CA GLY A 144 -2.09 -13.83 -12.02
C GLY A 144 -1.96 -15.35 -12.02
N VAL A 145 -1.62 -15.92 -10.86
CA VAL A 145 -1.50 -17.36 -10.68
C VAL A 145 -2.15 -17.75 -9.34
N PRO A 146 -2.91 -18.86 -9.27
CA PRO A 146 -3.38 -19.70 -10.38
C PRO A 146 -4.52 -19.06 -11.21
N ALA A 147 -4.52 -19.31 -12.52
CA ALA A 147 -5.55 -18.80 -13.44
C ALA A 147 -6.97 -19.25 -13.06
N GLY A 148 -7.94 -18.34 -13.21
CA GLY A 148 -9.35 -18.53 -12.91
C GLY A 148 -9.66 -18.74 -11.42
N ARG A 149 -8.70 -18.47 -10.53
CA ARG A 149 -8.80 -18.70 -9.09
C ARG A 149 -8.24 -17.52 -8.32
N MET A 150 -8.35 -17.56 -7.00
CA MET A 150 -7.72 -16.59 -6.12
C MET A 150 -6.21 -16.59 -6.32
N PHE A 151 -5.64 -15.44 -6.66
CA PHE A 151 -4.21 -15.35 -6.89
C PHE A 151 -3.43 -15.24 -5.59
N ASP A 152 -2.26 -15.86 -5.56
CA ASP A 152 -1.34 -15.82 -4.42
C ASP A 152 -0.11 -14.94 -4.71
N ASN A 153 0.04 -14.45 -5.94
CA ASN A 153 1.27 -13.88 -6.45
C ASN A 153 1.16 -12.37 -6.77
N TRP A 154 0.28 -11.66 -6.07
CA TRP A 154 0.15 -10.21 -6.15
C TRP A 154 1.46 -9.47 -5.86
N ARG A 155 1.72 -8.35 -6.56
CA ARG A 155 2.91 -7.51 -6.38
C ARG A 155 2.53 -6.08 -6.05
N GLU A 156 3.43 -5.34 -5.42
CA GLU A 156 3.19 -3.95 -5.03
C GLU A 156 3.83 -2.98 -6.02
N LEU A 157 3.08 -1.94 -6.38
CA LEU A 157 3.60 -0.74 -7.03
C LEU A 157 3.57 0.40 -6.01
N THR A 158 4.71 1.07 -5.81
CA THR A 158 4.85 2.14 -4.82
C THR A 158 5.20 3.46 -5.49
N PHE A 159 4.46 4.51 -5.17
CA PHE A 159 4.72 5.85 -5.69
C PHE A 159 4.64 6.91 -4.60
N ASN A 160 5.45 7.96 -4.71
CA ASN A 160 5.29 9.14 -3.87
C ASN A 160 4.00 9.88 -4.25
N VAL A 161 3.35 10.52 -3.27
CA VAL A 161 2.14 11.31 -3.46
C VAL A 161 2.52 12.79 -3.57
N PRO A 162 2.65 13.35 -4.79
CA PRO A 162 2.89 14.77 -4.96
C PRO A 162 1.68 15.59 -4.50
N ASN A 163 1.95 16.78 -3.97
CA ASN A 163 0.93 17.70 -3.47
C ASN A 163 -0.07 17.02 -2.53
N PHE A 164 0.45 16.27 -1.56
CA PHE A 164 -0.37 15.59 -0.54
C PHE A 164 -1.33 16.59 0.09
N ARG A 165 -2.60 16.20 0.15
CA ARG A 165 -3.70 17.03 0.61
C ARG A 165 -4.74 16.15 1.28
N ARG A 166 -5.80 16.77 1.81
CA ARG A 166 -6.87 16.03 2.48
C ARG A 166 -7.53 14.98 1.59
N ASN A 167 -7.81 15.35 0.34
CA ASN A 167 -8.44 14.49 -0.65
C ASN A 167 -7.39 14.09 -1.70
N ASN A 168 -6.85 12.88 -1.60
CA ASN A 168 -5.89 12.37 -2.56
C ASN A 168 -6.60 11.52 -3.59
N ARG A 169 -6.44 11.86 -4.86
CA ARG A 169 -7.08 11.15 -5.97
C ARG A 169 -6.03 10.40 -6.77
N VAL A 170 -6.22 9.09 -6.91
CA VAL A 170 -5.41 8.19 -7.72
C VAL A 170 -6.23 7.80 -8.95
N THR A 171 -5.72 8.11 -10.13
CA THR A 171 -6.30 7.70 -11.42
C THR A 171 -5.32 6.78 -12.12
N ILE A 172 -5.78 5.61 -12.53
CA ILE A 172 -5.00 4.64 -13.30
C ILE A 172 -5.69 4.43 -14.64
N VAL A 173 -4.93 4.55 -15.72
CA VAL A 173 -5.35 4.19 -17.07
C VAL A 173 -4.56 2.95 -17.48
N ASN A 174 -5.23 1.89 -17.89
CA ASN A 174 -4.57 0.76 -18.53
C ASN A 174 -4.23 1.16 -19.98
N THR A 175 -2.96 1.43 -20.25
CA THR A 175 -2.45 1.86 -21.56
C THR A 175 -1.80 0.72 -22.33
N SER A 176 -2.08 -0.52 -21.95
CA SER A 176 -1.49 -1.73 -22.53
C SER A 176 -1.68 -1.79 -24.04
N THR A 177 -0.76 -2.48 -24.70
CA THR A 177 -0.91 -2.87 -26.11
C THR A 177 -1.43 -4.29 -26.26
N ALA A 178 -1.83 -4.92 -25.15
CA ALA A 178 -2.49 -6.23 -25.12
C ALA A 178 -3.88 -6.17 -25.78
N GLY A 179 -4.58 -7.32 -25.86
CA GLY A 179 -5.94 -7.39 -26.36
C GLY A 179 -6.92 -6.58 -25.52
N GLN A 180 -8.09 -6.27 -26.10
CA GLN A 180 -9.11 -5.47 -25.43
C GLN A 180 -9.68 -6.15 -24.17
N ASN A 181 -9.70 -7.48 -24.17
CA ASN A 181 -10.16 -8.28 -23.03
C ASN A 181 -9.04 -8.54 -22.02
N ASP A 182 -7.80 -8.11 -22.30
CA ASP A 182 -6.72 -8.20 -21.33
C ASP A 182 -6.86 -7.11 -20.27
N TRP A 183 -6.50 -7.43 -19.04
CA TRP A 183 -6.68 -6.52 -17.90
C TRP A 183 -5.49 -6.45 -16.95
N ILE A 184 -5.49 -5.43 -16.10
CA ILE A 184 -4.63 -5.31 -14.92
C ILE A 184 -5.53 -5.35 -13.70
N GLY A 185 -5.20 -6.20 -12.74
CA GLY A 185 -5.96 -6.38 -11.50
C GLY A 185 -5.36 -5.57 -10.36
N PHE A 186 -6.23 -5.14 -9.45
CA PHE A 186 -5.89 -4.37 -8.26
C PHE A 186 -6.65 -4.93 -7.05
N ASP A 187 -5.97 -5.38 -6.00
CA ASP A 187 -6.60 -5.98 -4.81
C ASP A 187 -6.94 -4.92 -3.75
N TRP A 188 -5.93 -4.13 -3.38
CA TRP A 188 -6.08 -3.03 -2.43
C TRP A 188 -5.12 -1.88 -2.74
N MET A 189 -5.40 -0.74 -2.12
CA MET A 189 -4.49 0.41 -2.13
C MET A 189 -4.31 0.97 -0.72
N GLU A 190 -3.09 1.38 -0.41
CA GLU A 190 -2.72 2.02 0.85
C GLU A 190 -2.12 3.39 0.62
N LEU A 191 -2.59 4.39 1.37
CA LEU A 191 -1.92 5.67 1.52
C LEU A 191 -1.18 5.68 2.85
N ARG A 192 0.15 5.63 2.81
CA ARG A 192 1.04 5.66 3.98
C ARG A 192 1.56 7.07 4.21
N LEU A 193 1.46 7.56 5.45
CA LEU A 193 2.01 8.83 5.91
C LEU A 193 3.13 8.55 6.91
N ASN A 194 4.35 8.93 6.54
CA ASN A 194 5.53 8.74 7.37
C ASN A 194 6.12 10.11 7.78
N PRO A 195 6.73 10.23 8.97
CA PRO A 195 7.51 11.41 9.33
C PRO A 195 8.66 11.65 8.34
N ARG A 196 9.07 12.90 8.18
CA ARG A 196 10.11 13.28 7.22
C ARG A 196 11.53 12.97 7.64
#